data_AF-X1FYV5-F1
#
_entry.id   AF-X1FYV5-F1
#
_cell.length_a   1.000
_cell.length_b   1.000
_cell.length_c   1.000
_cell.angle_alpha   90.00
_cell.angle_beta   90.00
_cell.angle_gamma   90.00
#
_symmetry.space_group_name_H-M   'P 1'
#
loop_
_entity.id
_entity.type
_entity.pdbx_description
1 polymer ?
#
loop_
_entity_poly.entity_id
_entity_poly.type
_entity_poly.pdbx_seq_one_letter_code
_entity_poly.pdbx_strand_id
1 'polypeptide(L)'
;ALAEIDHMIAAGVRFGCVLADAGYGLSAPFRQGLTARSLAWAVGIPRHLKVYPVGVRLIWPIAGRGRPRQRHVPNILSMAAEDMLADARWQNISWRTGTKGKLKARFAAVRVRTADGPPQRIRDKGQQHLPGDEAWLIGEHRPSGEKKYYLANLPAKTGLRSSPPSSRLDGFVSRRISN
;
A
#
# COMPACT_ATOMS: atom_id res chain seq x y z
N ALA A 1 11.12 -12.69 11.07
CA ALA A 1 9.86 -12.44 10.34
C ALA A 1 9.68 -13.37 9.14
N LEU A 2 10.35 -13.16 7.98
CA LEU A 2 10.11 -14.04 6.81
C LEU A 2 10.48 -15.51 7.07
N ALA A 3 11.58 -15.79 7.76
CA ALA A 3 11.97 -17.16 8.13
C ALA A 3 10.92 -17.88 9.00
N GLU A 4 10.19 -17.14 9.84
CA GLU A 4 9.13 -17.71 10.67
C GLU A 4 7.90 -18.06 9.82
N ILE A 5 7.57 -17.21 8.85
CA ILE A 5 6.55 -17.51 7.84
C ILE A 5 6.94 -18.76 7.05
N ASP A 6 8.22 -18.88 6.66
CA ASP A 6 8.73 -20.06 5.96
C ASP A 6 8.59 -21.33 6.80
N HIS A 7 8.93 -21.27 8.09
CA HIS A 7 8.75 -22.40 9.00
C HIS A 7 7.28 -22.83 9.11
N MET A 8 6.35 -21.88 9.20
CA MET A 8 4.91 -22.18 9.26
C MET A 8 4.38 -22.76 7.95
N ILE A 9 4.84 -22.25 6.80
CA ILE A 9 4.51 -22.82 5.48
C ILE A 9 5.03 -24.25 5.40
N ALA A 10 6.27 -24.50 5.81
CA ALA A 10 6.86 -25.84 5.84
C ALA A 10 6.10 -26.80 6.77
N ALA A 11 5.53 -26.28 7.87
CA ALA A 11 4.64 -27.03 8.76
C ALA A 11 3.21 -27.24 8.20
N GLY A 12 2.94 -26.83 6.94
CA GLY A 12 1.65 -27.03 6.27
C GLY A 12 0.58 -25.99 6.60
N VAL A 13 0.94 -24.89 7.28
CA VAL A 13 -0.02 -23.83 7.62
C VAL A 13 -0.42 -23.06 6.36
N ARG A 14 -1.73 -22.93 6.13
CA ARG A 14 -2.28 -22.13 5.02
C ARG A 14 -2.66 -20.74 5.51
N PHE A 15 -2.04 -19.72 4.93
CA PHE A 15 -2.34 -18.32 5.22
C PHE A 15 -3.42 -17.78 4.28
N GLY A 16 -4.46 -17.16 4.85
CA GLY A 16 -5.42 -16.38 4.07
C GLY A 16 -4.92 -14.96 3.76
N CYS A 17 -4.21 -14.34 4.71
CA CYS A 17 -3.56 -13.04 4.56
C CYS A 17 -2.56 -12.81 5.70
N VAL A 18 -1.41 -12.23 5.39
CA VAL A 18 -0.41 -11.77 6.35
C VAL A 18 -0.67 -10.30 6.67
N LEU A 19 -0.74 -9.99 7.96
CA LEU A 19 -0.80 -8.61 8.44
C LEU A 19 0.44 -8.28 9.23
N ALA A 20 0.94 -7.07 9.03
CA ALA A 20 2.09 -6.57 9.77
C ALA A 20 1.93 -5.08 10.07
N ASP A 21 2.56 -4.62 11.14
CA ASP A 21 2.57 -3.22 11.52
C ASP A 21 3.49 -2.36 10.62
N ALA A 22 3.54 -1.06 10.91
CA ALA A 22 4.30 -0.08 10.14
C ALA A 22 5.82 -0.25 10.18
N GLY A 23 6.36 -0.87 11.22
CA GLY A 23 7.79 -1.18 11.33
C GLY A 23 8.22 -2.18 10.26
N TYR A 24 7.40 -3.19 10.00
CA TYR A 24 7.64 -4.15 8.92
C TYR A 24 7.26 -3.59 7.55
N GLY A 25 6.13 -2.88 7.49
CA GLY A 25 5.59 -2.40 6.22
C GLY A 25 6.37 -1.24 5.61
N LEU A 26 7.37 -0.66 6.28
CA LEU A 26 8.36 0.25 5.64
C LEU A 26 9.35 -0.52 4.74
N SER A 27 9.69 -1.77 5.07
CA SER A 27 10.69 -2.56 4.36
C SER A 27 10.18 -3.10 3.02
N ALA A 28 10.72 -2.56 1.91
CA ALA A 28 10.43 -3.06 0.57
C ALA A 28 10.81 -4.56 0.40
N PRO A 29 12.00 -5.02 0.85
CA PRO A 29 12.34 -6.44 0.80
C PRO A 29 11.37 -7.33 1.56
N PHE A 30 10.81 -6.85 2.68
CA PHE A 30 9.80 -7.61 3.43
C PHE A 30 8.52 -7.79 2.61
N ARG A 31 7.97 -6.71 2.05
CA ARG A 31 6.76 -6.76 1.20
C ARG A 31 6.98 -7.62 -0.04
N GLN A 32 8.13 -7.47 -0.70
CA GLN A 32 8.51 -8.31 -1.84
C GLN A 32 8.65 -9.78 -1.45
N GLY A 33 9.22 -10.07 -0.27
CA GLY A 33 9.31 -11.42 0.27
C GLY A 33 7.95 -12.07 0.49
N LEU A 34 6.94 -11.33 0.96
CA LEU A 34 5.56 -11.82 1.07
C LEU A 34 4.95 -12.10 -0.30
N THR A 35 5.14 -11.20 -1.27
CA THR A 35 4.67 -11.38 -2.65
C THR A 35 5.32 -12.58 -3.33
N ALA A 36 6.63 -12.78 -3.16
CA ALA A 36 7.37 -13.92 -3.72
C ALA A 36 6.85 -15.27 -3.21
N ARG A 37 6.26 -15.30 -2.01
CA ARG A 37 5.60 -16.46 -1.41
C ARG A 37 4.14 -16.61 -1.83
N SER A 38 3.68 -15.79 -2.78
CA SER A 38 2.28 -15.74 -3.24
C SER A 38 1.27 -15.48 -2.10
N LEU A 39 1.70 -14.78 -1.05
CA LEU A 39 0.84 -14.46 0.08
C LEU A 39 0.06 -13.17 -0.19
N ALA A 40 -1.25 -13.18 0.09
CA ALA A 40 -1.98 -11.94 0.26
C ALA A 40 -1.48 -11.25 1.53
N TRP A 41 -1.28 -9.94 1.47
CA TRP A 41 -0.80 -9.16 2.61
C TRP A 41 -1.45 -7.78 2.68
N ALA A 42 -1.57 -7.27 3.90
CA ALA A 42 -1.83 -5.87 4.16
C ALA A 42 -0.95 -5.40 5.34
N VAL A 43 -0.09 -4.42 5.10
CA VAL A 43 0.90 -3.96 6.07
C VAL A 43 0.72 -2.48 6.38
N GLY A 44 0.89 -2.10 7.63
CA GLY A 44 0.94 -0.69 8.04
C GLY A 44 2.09 0.04 7.36
N ILE A 45 1.94 1.33 7.10
CA ILE A 45 3.01 2.16 6.55
C ILE A 45 3.01 3.54 7.23
N PRO A 46 4.16 4.24 7.28
CA PRO A 46 4.18 5.63 7.69
C PRO A 46 3.51 6.51 6.62
N ARG A 47 2.89 7.61 7.06
CA ARG A 47 2.18 8.57 6.20
C ARG A 47 3.03 9.17 5.06
N HIS A 48 4.34 9.27 5.29
CA HIS A 48 5.30 9.88 4.36
C HIS A 48 5.93 8.87 3.39
N LEU A 49 5.57 7.58 3.46
CA LEU A 49 6.05 6.57 2.52
C LEU A 49 5.77 7.03 1.10
N LYS A 50 6.78 6.95 0.22
CA LYS A 50 6.68 7.42 -1.15
C LYS A 50 5.95 6.39 -2.02
N VAL A 51 4.98 6.89 -2.79
CA VAL A 51 4.20 6.12 -3.75
C VAL A 51 4.05 6.91 -5.05
N TYR A 52 3.77 6.21 -6.12
CA TYR A 52 3.42 6.78 -7.42
C TYR A 52 1.95 6.52 -7.75
N PRO A 53 1.30 7.40 -8.52
CA PRO A 53 0.00 7.08 -9.13
C PRO A 53 0.12 5.79 -9.97
N VAL A 54 -0.93 4.97 -10.01
CA VAL A 54 -0.91 3.70 -10.78
C VAL A 54 -0.56 3.90 -12.27
N GLY A 55 -0.96 5.03 -12.86
CA GLY A 55 -0.70 5.40 -14.25
C GLY A 55 0.67 6.04 -14.52
N VAL A 56 1.62 6.01 -13.57
CA VAL A 56 2.98 6.49 -13.80
C VAL A 56 3.64 5.70 -14.93
N ARG A 57 4.34 6.40 -15.82
CA ARG A 57 5.07 5.82 -16.94
C ARG A 57 6.53 6.25 -16.89
N LEU A 58 7.42 5.33 -17.21
CA LEU A 58 8.82 5.64 -17.46
C LEU A 58 8.96 6.17 -18.89
N ILE A 59 9.39 7.42 -19.01
CA ILE A 59 9.53 8.12 -20.29
C ILE A 59 11.00 8.44 -20.57
N TRP A 60 11.35 8.53 -21.85
CA TRP A 60 12.65 9.07 -22.23
C TRP A 60 12.65 10.58 -21.96
N PRO A 61 13.57 11.08 -21.12
CA PRO A 61 13.56 12.50 -20.79
C PRO A 61 14.07 13.33 -21.97
N ILE A 62 13.29 14.34 -22.37
CA ILE A 62 13.72 15.32 -23.37
C ILE A 62 14.86 16.17 -22.76
N ALA A 63 16.01 16.22 -23.43
CA ALA A 63 17.13 17.05 -23.02
C ALA A 63 17.02 18.42 -23.70
N GLY A 64 16.96 19.51 -22.92
CA GLY A 64 16.93 20.88 -23.47
C GLY A 64 18.32 21.40 -23.88
N ARG A 65 19.35 21.12 -23.06
CA ARG A 65 20.77 21.44 -23.33
C ARG A 65 21.66 20.55 -22.43
N GLY A 66 22.84 20.16 -22.92
CA GLY A 66 23.81 19.34 -22.17
C GLY A 66 23.84 17.86 -22.57
N ARG A 67 24.56 17.03 -21.79
CA ARG A 67 24.79 15.61 -22.10
C ARG A 67 23.43 14.87 -22.21
N PRO A 68 23.21 14.09 -23.29
CA PRO A 68 22.02 13.27 -23.42
C PRO A 68 21.81 12.40 -22.19
N ARG A 69 20.59 12.41 -21.66
CA ARG A 69 20.24 11.53 -20.54
C ARG A 69 20.20 10.09 -21.05
N GLN A 70 20.73 9.17 -20.24
CA GLN A 70 20.89 7.77 -20.64
C GLN A 70 19.82 6.83 -20.05
N ARG A 71 18.90 7.35 -19.23
CA ARG A 71 17.96 6.53 -18.47
C ARG A 71 16.56 7.10 -18.50
N HIS A 72 15.56 6.22 -18.56
CA HIS A 72 14.16 6.58 -18.44
C HIS A 72 13.87 7.16 -17.06
N VAL A 73 12.95 8.12 -16.98
CA VAL A 73 12.51 8.75 -15.73
C VAL A 73 10.99 8.66 -15.62
N PRO A 74 10.42 8.61 -14.41
CA PRO A 74 8.98 8.66 -14.27
C PRO A 74 8.45 10.02 -14.74
N ASN A 75 7.35 10.01 -15.48
CA ASN A 75 6.68 11.22 -15.96
C ASN A 75 6.08 12.05 -14.80
N ILE A 76 5.75 11.39 -13.69
CA ILE A 76 5.21 11.98 -12.46
C ILE A 76 6.12 11.61 -11.29
N LEU A 77 6.43 12.55 -10.40
CA LEU A 77 7.24 12.29 -9.22
C LEU A 77 6.44 11.52 -8.16
N SER A 78 7.13 10.74 -7.32
CA SER A 78 6.52 10.11 -6.15
C SER A 78 6.04 11.16 -5.15
N MET A 79 4.93 10.89 -4.47
CA MET A 79 4.38 11.72 -3.39
C MET A 79 4.18 10.91 -2.11
N ALA A 80 3.90 11.58 -0.99
CA ALA A 80 3.61 10.86 0.24
C ALA A 80 2.28 10.10 0.12
N ALA A 81 2.17 8.99 0.85
CA ALA A 81 0.94 8.22 0.93
C ALA A 81 -0.25 9.06 1.42
N GLU A 82 -0.03 9.98 2.36
CA GLU A 82 -1.07 10.90 2.81
C GLU A 82 -1.56 11.86 1.71
N ASP A 83 -0.62 12.43 0.93
CA ASP A 83 -0.95 13.33 -0.18
C ASP A 83 -1.75 12.60 -1.26
N MET A 84 -1.38 11.35 -1.57
CA MET A 84 -2.09 10.51 -2.54
C MET A 84 -3.55 10.25 -2.15
N LEU A 85 -3.85 10.25 -0.84
CA LEU A 85 -5.21 10.03 -0.32
C LEU A 85 -5.97 11.32 -0.03
N ALA A 86 -5.34 12.50 -0.16
CA ALA A 86 -5.97 13.78 0.13
C ALA A 86 -7.23 14.00 -0.72
N ASP A 87 -7.15 13.67 -2.01
CA ASP A 87 -8.26 13.82 -2.98
C ASP A 87 -9.09 12.54 -3.15
N ALA A 88 -8.81 11.49 -2.36
CA ALA A 88 -9.52 10.22 -2.49
C ALA A 88 -10.95 10.29 -1.94
N ARG A 89 -11.85 9.45 -2.48
CA ARG A 89 -13.22 9.34 -1.97
C ARG A 89 -13.25 8.55 -0.67
N TRP A 90 -13.45 9.25 0.44
CA TRP A 90 -13.60 8.66 1.77
C TRP A 90 -15.02 8.15 2.01
N GLN A 91 -15.14 6.93 2.54
CA GLN A 91 -16.42 6.30 2.88
C GLN A 91 -16.49 6.01 4.38
N ASN A 92 -17.62 6.33 5.00
CA ASN A 92 -17.90 5.94 6.38
C ASN A 92 -18.25 4.45 6.42
N ILE A 93 -17.52 3.67 7.20
CA ILE A 93 -17.77 2.26 7.42
C ILE A 93 -18.04 2.05 8.91
N SER A 94 -19.15 1.36 9.20
CA SER A 94 -19.51 0.92 10.55
C SER A 94 -19.63 -0.60 10.57
N TRP A 95 -19.09 -1.25 11.59
CA TRP A 95 -19.11 -2.71 11.70
C TRP A 95 -19.68 -3.17 13.05
N ARG A 96 -18.92 -3.94 13.83
CA ARG A 96 -19.42 -4.54 15.07
C ARG A 96 -19.66 -3.48 16.13
N THR A 97 -20.68 -3.74 16.95
CA THR A 97 -20.90 -3.04 18.21
C THR A 97 -19.82 -3.45 19.20
N GLY A 98 -18.94 -2.51 19.56
CA GLY A 98 -18.04 -2.68 20.70
C GLY A 98 -18.73 -2.31 22.01
N THR A 99 -17.97 -2.37 23.11
CA THR A 99 -18.47 -2.00 24.44
C THR A 99 -18.91 -0.54 24.57
N LYS A 100 -18.43 0.35 23.68
CA LYS A 100 -18.80 1.78 23.62
C LYS A 100 -19.70 2.13 22.43
N GLY A 101 -20.39 1.15 21.84
CA GLY A 101 -21.26 1.32 20.68
C GLY A 101 -20.65 0.84 19.35
N LYS A 102 -21.33 1.10 18.24
CA LYS A 102 -20.89 0.69 16.89
C LYS A 102 -19.54 1.32 16.54
N LEU A 103 -18.56 0.47 16.27
CA LEU A 103 -17.27 0.93 15.76
C LEU A 103 -17.48 1.54 14.37
N LYS A 104 -16.90 2.72 14.16
CA LYS A 104 -16.99 3.50 12.93
C LYS A 104 -15.64 4.12 12.60
N ALA A 105 -15.27 4.11 11.33
CA ALA A 105 -14.11 4.81 10.79
C ALA A 105 -14.38 5.20 9.33
N ARG A 106 -13.61 6.16 8.83
CA ARG A 106 -13.61 6.55 7.42
C ARG A 106 -12.46 5.85 6.72
N PHE A 107 -12.73 5.25 5.57
CA PHE A 107 -11.71 4.60 4.75
C PHE A 107 -11.67 5.19 3.35
N ALA A 108 -10.49 5.24 2.78
CA ALA A 108 -10.26 5.48 1.36
C ALA A 108 -9.28 4.44 0.84
N ALA A 109 -9.44 4.01 -0.40
CA ALA A 109 -8.49 3.13 -1.07
C ALA A 109 -8.26 3.56 -2.51
N VAL A 110 -7.00 3.61 -2.92
CA VAL A 110 -6.59 3.95 -4.28
C VAL A 110 -5.51 2.98 -4.77
N ARG A 111 -5.49 2.72 -6.07
CA ARG A 111 -4.41 1.94 -6.70
C ARG A 111 -3.18 2.82 -6.89
N VAL A 112 -2.03 2.31 -6.47
CA VAL A 112 -0.73 3.00 -6.55
C VAL A 112 0.34 2.03 -7.03
N ARG A 113 1.50 2.58 -7.39
CA ARG A 113 2.76 1.83 -7.46
C ARG A 113 3.63 2.23 -6.29
N THR A 114 4.25 1.27 -5.62
CA THR A 114 5.18 1.58 -4.53
C THR A 114 6.44 2.23 -5.08
N ALA A 115 7.11 3.10 -4.34
CA ALA A 115 8.43 3.61 -4.72
C ALA A 115 9.53 2.65 -4.23
N ASP A 116 9.46 1.39 -4.68
CA ASP A 116 10.38 0.31 -4.27
C ASP A 116 11.31 -0.15 -5.40
N GLY A 117 11.19 0.45 -6.58
CA GLY A 117 12.04 0.13 -7.72
C GLY A 117 13.50 0.53 -7.48
N PRO A 118 14.41 0.17 -8.40
CA PRO A 118 15.83 0.47 -8.22
C PRO A 118 16.06 1.98 -8.07
N PRO A 119 17.00 2.40 -7.19
CA PRO A 119 17.30 3.80 -6.98
C PRO A 119 17.94 4.42 -8.22
N GLN A 120 17.48 5.61 -8.59
CA GLN A 120 18.01 6.40 -9.69
C GLN A 120 17.95 7.89 -9.35
N ARG A 121 18.92 8.66 -9.83
CA ARG A 121 18.85 10.12 -9.78
C ARG A 121 17.77 10.62 -10.74
N ILE A 122 16.78 11.37 -10.24
CA ILE A 122 15.64 11.85 -11.03
C ILE A 122 15.65 13.38 -11.08
N ARG A 123 15.94 13.96 -12.26
CA ARG A 123 15.99 15.41 -12.49
C ARG A 123 16.96 16.12 -11.52
N ASP A 124 16.50 17.20 -10.89
CA ASP A 124 17.13 17.96 -9.81
C ASP A 124 17.07 17.24 -8.46
N LYS A 125 16.17 16.26 -8.32
CA LYS A 125 16.09 15.44 -7.12
C LYS A 125 17.27 14.48 -7.07
N GLY A 126 17.72 14.17 -5.85
CA GLY A 126 18.77 13.20 -5.59
C GLY A 126 18.38 11.76 -5.98
N GLN A 127 18.99 10.77 -5.33
CA GLN A 127 18.59 9.37 -5.52
C GLN A 127 17.14 9.18 -5.08
N GLN A 128 16.32 8.63 -5.96
CA GLN A 128 14.91 8.34 -5.76
C GLN A 128 14.63 6.93 -6.26
N HIS A 129 13.75 6.20 -5.58
CA HIS A 129 13.32 4.90 -6.04
C HIS A 129 12.34 5.02 -7.22
N LEU A 130 12.55 4.23 -8.26
CA LEU A 130 11.62 4.14 -9.38
C LEU A 130 10.29 3.46 -8.97
N PRO A 131 9.22 3.58 -9.77
CA PRO A 131 7.98 2.85 -9.52
C PRO A 131 8.23 1.33 -9.50
N GLY A 132 7.73 0.67 -8.46
CA GLY A 132 7.74 -0.77 -8.28
C GLY A 132 6.39 -1.40 -8.58
N ASP A 133 6.05 -2.42 -7.80
CA ASP A 133 4.82 -3.20 -7.94
C ASP A 133 3.58 -2.39 -7.59
N GLU A 134 2.46 -2.78 -8.19
CA GLU A 134 1.19 -2.17 -7.87
C GLU A 134 0.60 -2.70 -6.57
N ALA A 135 0.06 -1.78 -5.77
CA ALA A 135 -0.60 -2.09 -4.50
C ALA A 135 -1.84 -1.22 -4.31
N TRP A 136 -2.70 -1.64 -3.40
CA TRP A 136 -3.72 -0.78 -2.82
C TRP A 136 -3.09 0.05 -1.71
N LEU A 137 -3.21 1.36 -1.80
CA LEU A 137 -2.98 2.27 -0.68
C LEU A 137 -4.32 2.52 0.02
N ILE A 138 -4.36 2.25 1.32
CA ILE A 138 -5.57 2.35 2.13
C ILE A 138 -5.32 3.34 3.27
N GLY A 139 -6.20 4.31 3.43
CA GLY A 139 -6.23 5.21 4.57
C GLY A 139 -7.37 4.87 5.51
N GLU A 140 -7.14 4.99 6.82
CA GLU A 140 -8.13 4.87 7.87
C GLU A 140 -8.11 6.15 8.72
N HIS A 141 -9.25 6.82 8.84
CA HIS A 141 -9.46 7.95 9.73
C HIS A 141 -10.46 7.58 10.82
N ARG A 142 -10.00 7.61 12.07
CA ARG A 142 -10.84 7.34 13.24
C ARG A 142 -11.49 8.61 13.77
N PRO A 143 -12.65 8.51 14.43
CA PRO A 143 -13.27 9.65 15.12
C PRO A 143 -12.39 10.29 16.19
N SER A 144 -11.42 9.54 16.74
CA SER A 144 -10.43 10.06 17.69
C SER A 144 -9.40 11.01 17.07
N GLY A 145 -9.40 11.18 15.74
CA GLY A 145 -8.38 11.95 15.01
C GLY A 145 -7.17 11.11 14.58
N GLU A 146 -7.07 9.86 15.01
CA GLU A 146 -6.02 8.94 14.58
C GLU A 146 -6.15 8.63 13.08
N LYS A 147 -5.03 8.71 12.36
CA LYS A 147 -4.92 8.37 10.93
C LYS A 147 -3.92 7.24 10.75
N LYS A 148 -4.33 6.17 10.06
CA LYS A 148 -3.46 5.05 9.72
C LYS A 148 -3.44 4.83 8.22
N TYR A 149 -2.34 4.27 7.75
CA TYR A 149 -2.08 4.03 6.34
C TYR A 149 -1.58 2.61 6.16
N TYR A 150 -2.00 1.98 5.07
CA TYR A 150 -1.68 0.59 4.77
C TYR A 150 -1.39 0.40 3.28
N LEU A 151 -0.51 -0.54 2.97
CA LEU A 151 -0.37 -1.11 1.63
C LEU A 151 -0.92 -2.52 1.62
N ALA A 152 -1.58 -2.93 0.53
CA ALA A 152 -2.04 -4.30 0.33
C ALA A 152 -1.87 -4.77 -1.12
N ASN A 153 -1.45 -6.02 -1.34
CA ASN A 153 -1.27 -6.60 -2.69
C ASN A 153 -2.54 -7.27 -3.25
N LEU A 154 -3.73 -6.82 -2.85
CA LEU A 154 -4.99 -7.45 -3.25
C LEU A 154 -5.27 -7.28 -4.75
N PRO A 155 -5.96 -8.26 -5.39
CA PRO A 155 -6.28 -8.20 -6.81
C PRO A 155 -7.05 -6.93 -7.19
N ALA A 156 -6.86 -6.46 -8.43
CA ALA A 156 -7.48 -5.22 -8.92
C ALA A 156 -9.03 -5.25 -8.96
N LYS A 157 -9.64 -6.44 -9.05
CA LYS A 157 -11.11 -6.63 -9.01
C LYS A 157 -11.72 -6.43 -7.61
N THR A 158 -10.94 -6.03 -6.62
CA THR A 158 -11.41 -5.73 -5.27
C THR A 158 -12.08 -4.35 -5.22
N GLY A 159 -13.26 -4.23 -5.81
CA GLY A 159 -14.05 -3.00 -5.76
C GLY A 159 -14.66 -2.80 -4.37
N LEU A 160 -14.54 -1.59 -3.81
CA LEU A 160 -15.19 -1.18 -2.56
C LEU A 160 -16.74 -1.14 -2.64
N ARG A 161 -17.37 -1.55 -3.74
CA ARG A 161 -18.84 -1.44 -3.92
C ARG A 161 -19.55 -2.53 -4.71
N SER A 162 -18.96 -3.72 -4.84
CA SER A 162 -19.71 -4.89 -5.33
C SER A 162 -19.25 -6.15 -4.63
N SER A 163 -19.78 -6.38 -3.43
CA SER A 163 -19.73 -7.68 -2.77
C SER A 163 -21.17 -8.13 -2.51
N PRO A 164 -21.55 -9.37 -2.90
CA PRO A 164 -22.67 -10.06 -2.26
C PRO A 164 -22.31 -10.30 -0.78
N PRO A 165 -23.27 -10.70 0.08
CA PRO A 165 -23.42 -10.17 1.44
C PRO A 165 -22.13 -10.16 2.27
N SER A 166 -21.80 -8.96 2.75
CA SER A 166 -21.13 -8.63 4.02
C SER A 166 -20.31 -9.77 4.63
N SER A 167 -19.01 -9.84 4.34
CA SER A 167 -18.05 -10.56 5.22
C SER A 167 -16.58 -10.49 4.81
N ARG A 168 -16.24 -10.34 3.52
CA ARG A 168 -14.87 -10.62 3.06
C ARG A 168 -13.93 -9.43 2.84
N LEU A 169 -14.43 -8.20 2.64
CA LEU A 169 -13.58 -7.00 2.59
C LEU A 169 -13.79 -6.10 3.81
N ASP A 170 -15.02 -6.03 4.30
CA ASP A 170 -15.36 -5.45 5.62
C ASP A 170 -14.60 -6.14 6.76
N GLY A 171 -14.28 -7.42 6.59
CA GLY A 171 -13.47 -8.18 7.54
C GLY A 171 -11.95 -8.06 7.34
N PHE A 172 -11.48 -7.68 6.15
CA PHE A 172 -10.07 -7.85 5.77
C PHE A 172 -9.16 -6.76 6.34
N VAL A 173 -9.61 -5.50 6.30
CA VAL A 173 -8.91 -4.37 6.91
C VAL A 173 -9.33 -4.18 8.37
N SER A 174 -10.60 -4.47 8.71
CA SER A 174 -11.17 -4.16 10.02
C SER A 174 -11.00 -5.25 11.09
N ARG A 175 -10.95 -6.56 10.76
CA ARG A 175 -10.90 -7.62 11.81
C ARG A 175 -9.52 -7.88 12.41
N ARG A 176 -8.43 -7.41 11.80
CA ARG A 176 -7.10 -7.89 12.22
C ARG A 176 -5.95 -6.86 12.24
N ILE A 177 -6.19 -5.57 11.95
CA ILE A 177 -5.16 -4.52 12.18
C ILE A 177 -5.37 -3.80 13.52
N SER A 178 -6.17 -4.38 14.42
CA SER A 178 -6.45 -3.88 15.77
C SER A 178 -6.15 -4.93 16.86
N ASN A 179 -5.20 -5.83 16.61
CA ASN A 179 -4.53 -6.55 17.69
C ASN A 179 -3.14 -5.96 17.87
#